data_AF-A0A2V5WQE1-F1
#
_entry.id   AF-A0A2V5WQE1-F1
#
_cell.length_a   1.000
_cell.length_b   1.000
_cell.length_c   1.000
_cell.angle_alpha   90.00
_cell.angle_beta   90.00
_cell.angle_gamma   90.00
#
_symmetry.space_group_name_H-M   'P 1'
#
loop_
_entity.id
_entity.type
_entity.pdbx_description
1 polymer ?
#
loop_
_entity_poly.entity_id
_entity_poly.type
_entity_poly.pdbx_seq_one_letter_code
_entity_poly.pdbx_strand_id
1 'polypeptide(L)'
;MGLAASSKFVIQMVNLAGTIWKDNGVRVTTFSLSDFWFLPVRGGPLGIGMSDPQVLYDAAADRFYASIIDTFDVNRVNFAVTATNDPTGAWFIYRVIANCNPVTPYSNCSPASSNTLPDQPYIGYSSDKFLIAVNDFDTITGLFIGA
;
A
#
# COMPACT_ATOMS: atom_id res chain seq x y z
N MET A 1 -7.02 6.82 -0.50
CA MET A 1 -8.32 6.10 -0.60
C MET A 1 -8.37 5.44 -1.96
N GLY A 2 -8.60 4.13 -2.01
CA GLY A 2 -8.67 3.36 -3.24
C GLY A 2 -9.95 2.56 -3.36
N LEU A 3 -10.47 2.46 -4.58
CA LEU A 3 -11.64 1.66 -4.95
C LEU A 3 -11.34 0.92 -6.24
N ALA A 4 -11.61 -0.39 -6.29
CA ALA A 4 -11.50 -1.20 -7.50
C ALA A 4 -12.69 -2.14 -7.62
N ALA A 5 -13.03 -2.50 -8.86
CA ALA A 5 -14.12 -3.42 -9.15
C ALA A 5 -13.71 -4.40 -10.25
N SER A 6 -14.03 -5.68 -10.03
CA SER A 6 -14.04 -6.72 -11.05
C SER A 6 -15.48 -7.06 -11.44
N SER A 7 -15.66 -8.08 -12.27
CA SER A 7 -16.98 -8.62 -12.62
C SER A 7 -17.68 -9.36 -11.48
N LYS A 8 -17.03 -9.55 -10.32
CA LYS A 8 -17.59 -10.31 -9.18
C LYS A 8 -17.50 -9.59 -7.85
N PHE A 9 -16.51 -8.70 -7.70
CA PHE A 9 -16.20 -8.08 -6.43
C PHE A 9 -15.90 -6.59 -6.57
N VAL A 10 -16.25 -5.83 -5.54
CA VAL A 10 -15.83 -4.45 -5.34
C VAL A 10 -15.00 -4.39 -4.06
N ILE A 11 -13.87 -3.71 -4.09
CA ILE A 11 -12.98 -3.55 -2.94
C ILE A 11 -12.75 -2.06 -2.72
N GLN A 12 -12.86 -1.62 -1.48
CA GLN A 12 -12.49 -0.29 -1.07
C GLN A 12 -11.54 -0.36 0.12
N MET A 13 -10.50 0.46 0.11
CA MET A 13 -9.66 0.72 1.27
C MET A 13 -9.68 2.22 1.57
N VAL A 14 -10.16 2.58 2.76
CA VAL A 14 -10.31 3.96 3.22
C VAL A 14 -9.72 4.09 4.61
N ASN A 15 -8.84 5.09 4.79
CA ASN A 15 -8.13 5.32 6.04
C ASN A 15 -7.41 4.04 6.50
N LEU A 16 -8.00 3.32 7.46
CA LEU A 16 -7.46 2.11 8.08
C LEU A 16 -8.34 0.87 7.92
N ALA A 17 -9.38 0.95 7.10
CA ALA A 17 -10.32 -0.15 6.89
C ALA A 17 -10.39 -0.54 5.42
N GLY A 18 -10.44 -1.84 5.17
CA GLY A 18 -10.78 -2.43 3.89
C GLY A 18 -12.17 -3.07 3.95
N THR A 19 -12.93 -3.00 2.87
CA THR A 19 -14.19 -3.75 2.74
C THR A 19 -14.28 -4.34 1.34
N ILE A 20 -14.78 -5.58 1.28
CA ILE A 20 -15.07 -6.32 0.04
C ILE A 20 -16.58 -6.51 -0.04
N TRP A 21 -17.14 -6.20 -1.20
CA TRP A 21 -18.51 -6.51 -1.58
C TRP A 21 -18.51 -7.41 -2.79
N LYS A 22 -19.61 -8.13 -3.00
CA LYS A 22 -19.97 -8.67 -4.31
C LYS A 22 -20.39 -7.52 -5.23
N ASP A 23 -20.32 -7.75 -6.54
CA ASP A 23 -20.78 -6.83 -7.58
C ASP A 23 -22.27 -6.44 -7.45
N ASN A 24 -23.07 -7.28 -6.79
CA ASN A 24 -24.47 -6.99 -6.46
C ASN A 24 -24.67 -6.16 -5.17
N GLY A 25 -23.60 -5.63 -4.58
CA GLY A 25 -23.63 -4.77 -3.39
C GLY A 25 -23.71 -5.51 -2.05
N VAL A 26 -23.78 -6.85 -2.04
CA VAL A 26 -23.74 -7.62 -0.78
C VAL A 26 -22.33 -7.55 -0.19
N ARG A 27 -22.22 -6.98 1.02
CA ARG A 27 -20.94 -6.94 1.75
C ARG A 27 -20.50 -8.35 2.12
N VAL A 28 -19.26 -8.69 1.76
CA VAL A 28 -18.63 -9.98 2.08
C VAL A 28 -17.89 -9.89 3.40
N THR A 29 -16.98 -8.93 3.54
CA THR A 29 -16.19 -8.75 4.76
C THR A 29 -15.66 -7.33 4.89
N THR A 30 -15.41 -6.90 6.13
CA THR A 30 -14.68 -5.69 6.48
C THR A 30 -13.50 -6.11 7.36
N PHE A 31 -12.33 -5.54 7.10
CA PHE A 31 -11.09 -5.89 7.77
C PHE A 31 -10.28 -4.63 8.10
N SER A 32 -9.40 -4.74 9.10
CA SER A 32 -8.44 -3.69 9.41
C SER A 32 -7.25 -3.76 8.44
N LEU A 33 -6.75 -2.61 8.01
CA LEU A 33 -5.56 -2.57 7.16
C LEU A 33 -4.31 -2.99 7.93
N SER A 34 -4.26 -2.79 9.25
CA SER A 34 -3.17 -3.31 10.08
C SER A 34 -3.07 -4.83 10.04
N ASP A 35 -4.20 -5.54 10.11
CA ASP A 35 -4.20 -7.00 10.04
C ASP A 35 -3.86 -7.47 8.62
N PHE A 36 -4.44 -6.82 7.60
CA PHE A 36 -4.20 -7.16 6.20
C PHE A 36 -2.72 -7.00 5.80
N TRP A 37 -2.06 -5.91 6.22
CA TRP A 37 -0.67 -5.61 5.87
C TRP A 37 0.35 -6.19 6.86
N PHE A 38 -0.11 -6.88 7.90
CA PHE A 38 0.71 -7.36 9.02
C PHE A 38 1.51 -6.23 9.68
N LEU A 39 0.87 -5.09 9.91
CA LEU A 39 1.48 -3.90 10.50
C LEU A 39 0.98 -3.66 11.94
N PRO A 40 1.87 -3.28 12.86
CA PRO A 40 1.49 -2.94 14.22
C PRO A 40 0.66 -1.65 14.29
N VAL A 41 -0.30 -1.62 15.22
CA VAL A 41 -1.09 -0.42 15.56
C VAL A 41 -0.49 0.24 16.79
N ARG A 42 -0.07 1.51 16.71
CA ARG A 42 0.29 2.31 17.89
C ARG A 42 -0.88 3.22 18.29
N GLY A 43 -1.34 3.09 19.53
CA GLY A 43 -2.20 4.07 20.18
C GLY A 43 -1.35 5.18 20.78
N GLY A 44 -1.29 6.35 20.13
CA GLY A 44 -0.55 7.51 20.62
C GLY A 44 -0.78 8.75 19.75
N PRO A 45 -0.34 9.95 20.19
CA PRO A 45 -0.61 11.23 19.52
C PRO A 45 0.05 11.36 18.13
N LEU A 46 1.01 10.50 17.80
CA LEU A 46 1.65 10.38 16.47
C LEU A 46 0.95 9.36 15.56
N GLY A 47 -0.31 9.03 15.88
CA GLY A 47 -1.31 8.27 15.12
C GLY A 47 -0.84 7.52 13.87
N ILE A 48 -1.08 6.21 13.86
CA ILE A 48 -1.08 5.31 12.70
C ILE A 48 0.16 5.35 11.80
N GLY A 49 1.01 4.33 11.93
CA GLY A 49 2.19 4.12 11.07
C GLY A 49 1.85 3.65 9.65
N MET A 50 0.66 3.96 9.13
CA MET A 50 0.23 3.63 7.78
C MET A 50 -0.86 4.59 7.28
N SER A 51 -0.85 4.90 5.99
CA SER A 51 -1.79 5.84 5.37
C SER A 51 -1.97 5.57 3.87
N ASP A 52 -2.85 6.34 3.24
CA ASP A 52 -2.97 6.47 1.79
C ASP A 52 -3.14 5.16 1.02
N PRO A 53 -4.10 4.31 1.42
CA PRO A 53 -4.32 3.07 0.70
C PRO A 53 -4.85 3.36 -0.71
N GLN A 54 -4.34 2.59 -1.68
CA GLN A 54 -4.82 2.51 -3.06
C GLN A 54 -5.22 1.08 -3.39
N VAL A 55 -6.16 0.92 -4.32
CA VAL A 55 -6.57 -0.38 -4.86
C VAL A 55 -6.87 -0.22 -6.35
N LEU A 56 -6.38 -1.15 -7.17
CA LEU A 56 -6.68 -1.26 -8.59
C LEU A 56 -7.05 -2.70 -8.96
N TYR A 57 -7.80 -2.86 -10.05
CA TYR A 57 -8.07 -4.16 -10.65
C TYR A 57 -7.49 -4.19 -12.06
N ASP A 58 -6.71 -5.22 -12.37
CA ASP A 58 -6.22 -5.54 -13.71
C ASP A 58 -7.08 -6.65 -14.31
N ALA A 59 -7.85 -6.29 -15.34
CA ALA A 59 -8.73 -7.22 -16.04
C ALA A 59 -7.95 -8.22 -16.91
N ALA A 60 -6.76 -7.89 -17.39
CA ALA A 60 -5.95 -8.78 -18.21
C ALA A 60 -5.30 -9.89 -17.36
N ALA A 61 -4.81 -9.55 -16.17
CA ALA A 61 -4.31 -10.52 -15.20
C ALA A 61 -5.42 -11.21 -14.38
N ASP A 62 -6.62 -10.62 -14.36
CA ASP A 62 -7.72 -10.97 -13.46
C ASP A 62 -7.28 -10.94 -11.99
N ARG A 63 -6.65 -9.83 -11.59
CA ARG A 63 -6.05 -9.64 -10.26
C ARG A 63 -6.34 -8.26 -9.68
N PHE A 64 -6.47 -8.22 -8.36
CA PHE A 64 -6.49 -6.95 -7.63
C PHE A 64 -5.09 -6.63 -7.11
N TYR A 65 -4.74 -5.36 -7.17
CA TYR A 65 -3.53 -4.79 -6.62
C TYR A 65 -3.89 -3.77 -5.55
N ALA A 66 -3.08 -3.67 -4.51
CA ALA A 66 -3.22 -2.65 -3.48
C ALA A 66 -1.86 -2.07 -3.10
N SER A 67 -1.84 -0.85 -2.60
CA SER A 67 -0.67 -0.24 -1.96
C SER A 67 -1.07 0.55 -0.73
N ILE A 68 -0.10 0.77 0.16
CA ILE A 68 -0.23 1.62 1.34
C ILE A 68 1.15 2.17 1.70
N ILE A 69 1.22 3.39 2.25
CA ILE A 69 2.45 3.84 2.90
C ILE A 69 2.53 3.24 4.30
N ASP A 70 3.73 2.84 4.71
CA ASP A 70 4.06 2.35 6.03
C ASP A 70 5.23 3.17 6.59
N THR A 71 5.00 3.77 7.75
CA THR A 71 5.90 4.71 8.43
C THR A 71 6.22 4.26 9.86
N PHE A 72 5.94 2.99 10.20
CA PHE A 72 6.01 2.54 11.59
C PHE A 72 7.46 2.45 12.12
N ASP A 73 8.34 1.76 11.40
CA ASP A 73 9.77 1.61 11.74
C ASP A 73 10.68 2.21 10.67
N VAL A 74 10.30 2.03 9.42
CA VAL A 74 11.04 2.37 8.21
C VAL A 74 10.02 2.86 7.21
N ASN A 75 10.26 4.01 6.58
CA ASN A 75 9.38 4.54 5.55
C ASN A 75 9.46 3.66 4.31
N ARG A 76 8.33 3.07 3.94
CA ARG A 76 8.25 2.15 2.81
C ARG A 76 6.87 2.15 2.19
N VAL A 77 6.80 1.63 0.98
CA VAL A 77 5.53 1.28 0.35
C VAL A 77 5.36 -0.23 0.46
N ASN A 78 4.24 -0.65 1.05
CA ASN A 78 3.80 -2.03 0.92
C ASN A 78 2.84 -2.12 -0.27
N PHE A 79 3.00 -3.15 -1.09
CA PHE A 79 2.06 -3.44 -2.17
C PHE A 79 1.67 -4.90 -2.15
N ALA A 80 0.46 -5.20 -2.62
CA ALA A 80 -0.07 -6.54 -2.61
C ALA A 80 -0.79 -6.87 -3.92
N VAL A 81 -0.85 -8.16 -4.23
CA VAL A 81 -1.62 -8.71 -5.35
C VAL A 81 -2.38 -9.96 -4.90
N THR A 82 -3.61 -10.14 -5.35
CA THR A 82 -4.37 -11.35 -5.05
C THR A 82 -3.71 -12.60 -5.64
N ALA A 83 -3.76 -13.73 -4.94
CA ALA A 83 -3.25 -14.99 -5.50
C ALA A 83 -4.12 -15.51 -6.65
N THR A 84 -5.43 -15.28 -6.55
CA THR A 84 -6.45 -15.63 -7.54
C THR A 84 -7.30 -14.42 -7.90
N ASN A 85 -8.38 -14.59 -8.64
CA ASN A 85 -9.36 -13.54 -8.90
C ASN A 85 -10.40 -13.34 -7.78
N ASP A 86 -10.30 -14.13 -6.70
CA ASP A 86 -11.12 -13.97 -5.50
C ASP A 86 -10.32 -13.17 -4.44
N PRO A 87 -10.70 -11.91 -4.17
CA PRO A 87 -9.97 -11.08 -3.22
C PRO A 87 -10.22 -11.44 -1.76
N THR A 88 -11.13 -12.38 -1.47
CA THR A 88 -11.36 -12.90 -0.11
C THR A 88 -10.34 -13.95 0.31
N GLY A 89 -9.55 -14.45 -0.67
CA GLY A 89 -8.48 -15.42 -0.45
C GLY A 89 -7.14 -14.78 -0.06
N ALA A 90 -6.06 -15.48 -0.41
CA ALA A 90 -4.71 -15.03 -0.09
C ALA A 90 -4.24 -13.88 -0.99
N TRP A 91 -3.42 -12.99 -0.42
CA TRP A 91 -2.70 -11.94 -1.12
C TRP A 91 -1.19 -12.15 -0.94
N PHE A 92 -0.43 -11.94 -2.01
CA PHE A 92 1.02 -11.83 -1.92
C PHE A 92 1.38 -10.39 -1.57
N ILE A 93 2.17 -10.21 -0.51
CA ILE A 93 2.57 -8.89 -0.03
C ILE A 93 4.07 -8.70 -0.26
N TYR A 94 4.41 -7.56 -0.82
CA TYR A 94 5.75 -7.12 -1.13
C TYR A 94 5.99 -5.75 -0.50
N ARG A 95 7.27 -5.40 -0.31
CA ARG A 95 7.69 -4.18 0.37
C ARG A 95 8.81 -3.51 -0.41
N VAL A 96 8.67 -2.22 -0.67
CA VAL A 96 9.69 -1.38 -1.30
C VAL A 96 10.13 -0.36 -0.27
N ILE A 97 11.36 -0.53 0.22
CA ILE A 97 11.94 0.35 1.24
C ILE A 97 12.32 1.67 0.59
N ALA A 98 11.75 2.77 1.08
CA ALA A 98 12.06 4.09 0.55
C ALA A 98 13.28 4.68 1.25
N ASN A 99 13.49 4.43 2.55
CA ASN A 99 14.62 5.00 3.28
C ASN A 99 15.70 3.98 3.70
N CYS A 100 16.96 4.37 3.51
CA CYS A 100 18.11 3.66 4.05
C CYS A 100 18.40 4.09 5.49
N ASN A 101 18.50 3.15 6.41
CA ASN A 101 19.16 3.38 7.70
C ASN A 101 20.61 2.86 7.60
N PRO A 102 21.64 3.68 7.86
CA PRO A 102 23.05 3.26 7.77
C PRO A 102 23.42 2.11 8.74
N VAL A 103 22.55 1.78 9.70
CA VAL A 103 22.72 0.69 10.68
C VAL A 103 22.01 -0.61 10.25
N THR A 104 21.07 -0.57 9.29
CA THR A 104 20.36 -1.77 8.81
C THR A 104 20.65 -2.07 7.32
N PRO A 105 21.11 -3.29 6.98
CA PRO A 105 21.62 -3.63 5.66
C PRO A 105 20.49 -3.99 4.67
N TYR A 106 19.45 -3.17 4.56
CA TYR A 106 18.49 -3.27 3.46
C TYR A 106 19.08 -2.61 2.19
N SER A 107 20.30 -3.02 1.85
CA SER A 107 21.36 -2.25 1.18
C SER A 107 21.23 -2.14 -0.34
N ASN A 108 20.15 -1.52 -0.82
CA ASN A 108 20.07 -1.03 -2.22
C ASN A 108 19.33 0.31 -2.37
N CYS A 109 19.01 1.01 -1.29
CA CYS A 109 18.42 2.35 -1.35
C CYS A 109 19.49 3.47 -1.39
N SER A 110 19.09 4.66 -1.85
CA SER A 110 19.97 5.82 -1.94
C SER A 110 20.29 6.38 -0.54
N PRO A 111 21.53 6.77 -0.21
CA PRO A 111 21.84 7.47 1.04
C PRO A 111 21.07 8.79 1.20
N ALA A 112 20.65 9.42 0.11
CA ALA A 112 19.80 10.61 0.12
C ALA A 112 18.37 10.32 0.64
N SER A 113 18.01 9.05 0.77
CA SER A 113 16.66 8.63 1.14
C SER A 113 16.45 8.41 2.64
N SER A 114 17.48 8.56 3.49
CA SER A 114 17.40 8.16 4.91
C SER A 114 16.25 8.80 5.69
N ASN A 115 15.80 9.98 5.24
CA ASN A 115 14.69 10.75 5.80
C ASN A 115 13.55 10.93 4.80
N THR A 116 13.42 10.06 3.80
CA THR A 116 12.39 10.22 2.76
C THR A 116 11.10 9.52 3.19
N LEU A 117 9.98 10.23 3.04
CA LEU A 117 8.62 9.72 3.15
C LEU A 117 8.04 9.55 1.74
N PRO A 118 7.79 8.31 1.29
CA PRO A 118 7.21 8.03 -0.03
C PRO A 118 5.68 8.22 0.01
N ASP A 119 5.24 9.46 0.13
CA ASP A 119 3.83 9.79 0.35
C ASP A 119 2.95 9.44 -0.84
N GLN A 120 1.72 9.03 -0.52
CA GLN A 120 0.66 8.76 -1.48
C GLN A 120 1.09 7.78 -2.60
N PRO A 121 1.33 6.50 -2.29
CA PRO A 121 1.88 5.55 -3.25
C PRO A 121 0.86 5.14 -4.31
N TYR A 122 0.83 5.90 -5.40
CA TYR A 122 0.08 5.58 -6.59
C TYR A 122 0.63 4.31 -7.24
N ILE A 123 -0.27 3.44 -7.66
CA ILE A 123 0.08 2.21 -8.36
C ILE A 123 -0.45 2.21 -9.78
N GLY A 124 0.22 1.49 -10.65
CA GLY A 124 -0.17 1.26 -12.04
C GLY A 124 0.32 -0.09 -12.52
N TYR A 125 -0.23 -0.56 -13.63
CA TYR A 125 0.15 -1.84 -14.19
C TYR A 125 0.07 -1.81 -15.72
N SER A 126 0.73 -2.78 -16.33
CA SER A 126 0.70 -3.10 -17.75
C SER A 126 0.86 -4.61 -17.90
N SER A 127 0.89 -5.12 -19.14
CA SER A 127 1.04 -6.56 -19.40
C SER A 127 2.33 -7.17 -18.84
N ASP A 128 3.38 -6.36 -18.62
CA ASP A 128 4.71 -6.85 -18.21
C ASP A 128 5.33 -6.07 -17.05
N LYS A 129 4.69 -5.01 -16.55
CA LYS A 129 5.22 -4.16 -15.47
C LYS A 129 4.16 -3.81 -14.45
N PHE A 130 4.60 -3.72 -13.21
CA PHE A 130 3.90 -3.04 -12.13
C PHE A 130 4.68 -1.77 -11.77
N LEU A 131 3.97 -0.67 -11.57
CA LEU A 131 4.55 0.64 -11.30
C LEU A 131 4.07 1.13 -9.94
N ILE A 132 4.98 1.77 -9.23
CA ILE A 132 4.71 2.50 -8.00
C ILE A 132 5.31 3.90 -8.20
N ALA A 133 4.51 4.93 -7.96
CA ALA A 133 4.93 6.33 -7.96
C ALA A 133 4.51 6.99 -6.65
N VAL A 134 5.33 7.91 -6.16
CA VAL A 134 5.19 8.50 -4.82
C VAL A 134 5.55 9.99 -4.90
N ASN A 135 5.10 10.77 -3.93
CA ASN A 135 5.66 12.09 -3.67
C ASN A 135 6.64 11.95 -2.51
N ASP A 136 7.93 12.20 -2.76
CA ASP A 136 8.96 12.13 -1.74
C ASP A 136 9.00 13.42 -0.91
N PHE A 137 8.90 13.28 0.41
CA PHE A 137 9.06 14.38 1.36
C PHE A 137 10.22 14.10 2.32
N ASP A 138 10.93 15.15 2.74
CA ASP A 138 11.93 15.07 3.80
C ASP A 138 11.23 15.07 5.16
N THR A 139 11.41 14.02 5.97
CA THR A 139 10.74 13.87 7.27
C THR A 139 11.26 14.78 8.37
N ILE A 140 12.40 15.46 8.17
CA ILE A 140 12.96 16.43 9.12
C ILE A 140 12.41 17.82 8.84
N THR A 141 12.41 18.22 7.58
CA THR A 141 12.04 19.58 7.15
C THR A 141 10.58 19.69 6.71
N GLY A 142 9.94 18.57 6.36
CA GLY A 142 8.59 18.52 5.78
C GLY A 142 8.52 19.00 4.32
N LEU A 143 9.66 19.24 3.67
CA LEU A 143 9.72 19.77 2.31
C LEU A 143 9.56 18.66 1.27
N PHE A 144 8.88 18.99 0.17
CA PHE A 144 8.81 18.15 -1.02
C PHE A 144 10.18 18.05 -1.70
N ILE A 145 10.60 16.83 -2.02
CA ILE A 145 11.89 16.51 -2.66
C ILE A 145 11.70 16.20 -4.15
N GLY A 146 10.63 15.48 -4.51
CA GLY A 146 10.39 15.06 -5.89
C GLY A 146 9.28 14.01 -6.04
N ALA A 147 8.98 13.64 -7.28
CA ALA A 147 8.01 12.59 -7.65
C ALA A 147 8.50 11.82 -8.89
#